data_AF-A0A933RNA9-F1
#
_entry.id   AF-A0A933RNA9-F1
#
_cell.length_a   1.000
_cell.length_b   1.000
_cell.length_c   1.000
_cell.angle_alpha   90.00
_cell.angle_beta   90.00
_cell.angle_gamma   90.00
#
_symmetry.space_group_name_H-M   'P 1'
#
loop_
_entity.id
_entity.type
_entity.pdbx_description
1 polymer ?
#
loop_
_entity_poly.entity_id
_entity_poly.type
_entity_poly.pdbx_seq_one_letter_code
_entity_poly.pdbx_strand_id
1 'polypeptide(L)'
;MITIKSGFVVAETENMRRRRAWACAAAMMSVILLSLPITPFLWRKAVEVFGPQFNILGYFVLVVLALVFAIYAVRRRDRLERSSVFVLGGLAVIYYWLLRYHCRFPAERLHLFEYGLLAYLLYRALRYDFPEMKAYSLGFSISSLFGLLDEIIQHFLPNRVFEWRDVATNVIASALGLVITWLLFRETSRPVTSSETTI
;
A
#
# COMPACT_ATOMS: atom_id res chain seq x y z
N MET A 1 -35.07 -21.94 13.58
CA MET A 1 -35.04 -20.47 13.82
C MET A 1 -33.65 -19.92 14.19
N ILE A 2 -32.65 -20.75 14.55
CA ILE A 2 -31.29 -20.32 14.93
C ILE A 2 -30.38 -20.02 13.72
N THR A 3 -30.51 -20.80 12.63
CA THR A 3 -29.68 -20.69 11.41
C THR A 3 -29.86 -19.38 10.63
N ILE A 4 -31.05 -18.78 10.68
CA ILE A 4 -31.33 -17.52 9.96
C ILE A 4 -30.68 -16.33 10.69
N LYS A 5 -30.66 -16.34 12.04
CA LYS A 5 -29.97 -15.33 12.83
C LYS A 5 -28.46 -15.38 12.63
N SER A 6 -27.87 -16.57 12.51
CA SER A 6 -26.43 -16.69 12.25
C SER A 6 -26.04 -16.20 10.86
N GLY A 7 -26.83 -16.53 9.82
CA GLY A 7 -26.58 -16.03 8.46
C GLY A 7 -26.70 -14.50 8.33
N PHE A 8 -27.70 -13.92 9.00
CA PHE A 8 -27.91 -12.47 9.03
C PHE A 8 -26.74 -11.73 9.72
N VAL A 9 -26.30 -12.21 10.89
CA VAL A 9 -25.17 -11.61 11.62
C VAL A 9 -23.86 -11.70 10.81
N VAL A 10 -23.60 -12.83 10.14
CA VAL A 10 -22.41 -12.97 9.29
C VAL A 10 -22.43 -11.97 8.14
N ALA A 11 -23.55 -11.86 7.41
CA ALA A 11 -23.67 -10.91 6.30
C ALA A 11 -23.51 -9.45 6.74
N GLU A 12 -24.05 -9.08 7.91
CA GLU A 12 -23.89 -7.74 8.47
C GLU A 12 -22.43 -7.45 8.85
N THR A 13 -21.74 -8.41 9.47
CA THR A 13 -20.30 -8.25 9.80
C THR A 13 -19.42 -8.12 8.55
N GLU A 14 -19.73 -8.84 7.48
CA GLU A 14 -19.01 -8.77 6.22
C GLU A 14 -19.21 -7.42 5.53
N ASN A 15 -20.46 -6.93 5.48
CA ASN A 15 -20.79 -5.61 4.95
C ASN A 15 -20.08 -4.50 5.73
N MET A 16 -20.03 -4.59 7.06
CA MET A 16 -19.31 -3.64 7.90
C MET A 16 -17.79 -3.65 7.63
N ARG A 17 -17.19 -4.82 7.42
CA ARG A 17 -15.76 -4.94 7.06
C ARG A 17 -15.48 -4.37 5.67
N ARG A 18 -16.34 -4.66 4.69
CA ARG A 18 -16.28 -4.09 3.34
C ARG A 18 -16.34 -2.57 3.36
N ARG A 19 -17.30 -1.98 4.08
CA ARG A 19 -17.43 -0.51 4.23
C ARG A 19 -16.19 0.10 4.87
N ARG A 20 -15.65 -0.52 5.92
CA ARG A 20 -14.41 -0.06 6.57
C ARG A 20 -13.21 -0.11 5.62
N ALA A 21 -13.08 -1.16 4.80
CA ALA A 21 -12.00 -1.26 3.83
C ALA A 21 -12.05 -0.13 2.79
N TRP A 22 -13.22 0.13 2.22
CA TRP A 22 -13.44 1.26 1.31
C TRP A 22 -13.21 2.61 2.00
N ALA A 23 -13.67 2.78 3.25
CA ALA A 23 -13.43 4.01 4.02
C ALA A 23 -11.93 4.25 4.26
N CYS A 24 -11.14 3.21 4.55
CA CYS A 24 -9.69 3.34 4.68
C CYS A 24 -9.02 3.73 3.36
N ALA A 25 -9.42 3.14 2.23
CA ALA A 25 -8.89 3.51 0.93
C ALA A 25 -9.22 4.97 0.58
N ALA A 26 -10.48 5.38 0.77
CA ALA A 26 -10.92 6.75 0.56
C ALA A 26 -10.19 7.75 1.48
N ALA A 27 -10.03 7.42 2.77
CA ALA A 27 -9.28 8.24 3.70
C ALA A 27 -7.82 8.41 3.27
N MET A 28 -7.18 7.34 2.78
CA MET A 28 -5.81 7.43 2.26
C MET A 28 -5.71 8.34 1.03
N MET A 29 -6.65 8.20 0.08
CA MET A 29 -6.73 9.11 -1.07
C MET A 29 -6.92 10.57 -0.65
N SER A 30 -7.77 10.82 0.35
CA SER A 30 -7.95 12.17 0.91
C SER A 30 -6.68 12.69 1.57
N VAL A 31 -5.95 11.84 2.32
CA VAL A 31 -4.67 12.23 2.94
C VAL A 31 -3.67 12.65 1.87
N ILE A 32 -3.53 11.89 0.78
CA ILE A 32 -2.61 12.22 -0.32
C ILE A 32 -3.00 13.58 -0.95
N LEU A 33 -4.27 13.77 -1.31
CA LEU A 33 -4.71 15.03 -1.93
C LEU A 33 -4.54 16.24 -1.01
N LEU A 34 -4.81 16.08 0.28
CA LEU A 34 -4.64 17.14 1.27
C LEU A 34 -3.16 17.41 1.56
N SER A 35 -2.29 16.41 1.45
CA SER A 35 -0.85 16.57 1.67
C SER A 35 -0.18 17.39 0.56
N LEU A 36 -0.73 17.40 -0.66
CA LEU A 36 -0.15 18.08 -1.83
C LEU A 36 0.26 19.55 -1.58
N PRO A 37 -0.65 20.47 -1.22
CA PRO A 37 -0.28 21.88 -0.98
C PRO A 37 0.41 22.08 0.37
N ILE A 38 0.15 21.22 1.35
CA ILE A 38 0.57 21.37 2.75
C ILE A 38 2.03 20.93 2.95
N THR A 39 2.43 19.83 2.31
CA THR A 39 3.71 19.16 2.57
C THR A 39 4.93 20.05 2.31
N PRO A 40 5.05 20.81 1.20
CA PRO A 40 6.19 21.70 0.99
C PRO A 40 6.34 22.77 2.07
N PHE A 41 5.20 23.30 2.54
CA PHE A 41 5.16 24.33 3.57
C PHE A 41 5.60 23.76 4.93
N LEU A 42 4.98 22.65 5.35
CA LEU A 42 5.34 21.99 6.61
C LEU A 42 6.78 21.50 6.60
N TRP A 43 7.25 20.95 5.48
CA TRP A 43 8.61 20.47 5.36
C TRP A 43 9.63 21.59 5.50
N ARG A 44 9.41 22.72 4.82
CA ARG A 44 10.27 23.90 4.92
C ARG A 44 10.34 24.40 6.37
N LYS A 45 9.19 24.52 7.03
CA LYS A 45 9.11 24.94 8.43
C LYS A 45 9.81 23.95 9.38
N ALA A 46 9.67 22.66 9.15
CA ALA A 46 10.36 21.65 9.93
C ALA A 46 11.89 21.73 9.76
N VAL A 47 12.39 21.92 8.54
CA VAL A 47 13.82 22.09 8.29
C VAL A 47 14.36 23.40 8.89
N GLU A 48 13.58 24.48 8.87
CA GLU A 48 13.94 25.75 9.53
C GLU A 48 14.11 25.59 11.05
N VAL A 49 13.25 24.81 11.70
CA VAL A 49 13.26 24.62 13.17
C VAL A 49 14.26 23.56 13.62
N PHE A 50 14.27 22.40 12.95
CA PHE A 50 15.04 21.22 13.36
C PHE A 50 16.38 21.08 12.63
N GLY A 51 16.65 21.91 11.62
CA GLY A 51 17.86 21.86 10.81
C GLY A 51 17.84 20.79 9.70
N PRO A 52 18.89 20.73 8.87
CA PRO A 52 18.97 19.84 7.70
C PRO A 52 18.90 18.34 8.02
N GLN A 53 19.24 17.94 9.25
CA GLN A 53 19.11 16.55 9.73
C GLN A 53 17.67 16.01 9.67
N PHE A 54 16.65 16.87 9.63
CA PHE A 54 15.26 16.44 9.49
C PHE A 54 15.01 15.61 8.22
N ASN A 55 15.85 15.77 7.18
CA ASN A 55 15.80 14.97 5.96
C ASN A 55 16.08 13.47 6.17
N ILE A 56 16.50 13.06 7.38
CA ILE A 56 16.68 11.66 7.77
C ILE A 56 15.33 10.94 7.98
N LEU A 57 14.22 11.67 8.14
CA LEU A 57 12.90 11.10 8.44
C LEU A 57 12.46 9.99 7.47
N GLY A 58 12.79 10.10 6.18
CA GLY A 58 12.51 9.04 5.20
C GLY A 58 13.24 7.72 5.49
N TYR A 59 14.44 7.79 6.08
CA TYR A 59 15.16 6.60 6.56
C TYR A 59 14.56 6.05 7.86
N PHE A 60 13.92 6.89 8.68
CA PHE A 60 13.22 6.43 9.88
C PHE A 60 12.01 5.56 9.53
N VAL A 61 11.22 5.97 8.52
CA VAL A 61 10.13 5.14 7.97
C VAL A 61 10.67 3.79 7.48
N LEU A 62 11.81 3.78 6.78
CA LEU A 62 12.47 2.55 6.36
C LEU A 62 12.85 1.65 7.54
N VAL A 63 13.43 2.20 8.61
CA VAL A 63 13.79 1.42 9.81
C VAL A 63 12.54 0.83 10.46
N VAL A 64 11.44 1.58 10.54
CA VAL A 64 10.18 1.08 11.07
C VAL A 64 9.60 -0.03 10.19
N LEU A 65 9.57 0.15 8.87
CA LEU A 65 9.11 -0.88 7.93
C LEU A 65 9.97 -2.14 7.99
N ALA A 66 11.30 -2.00 8.08
CA ALA A 66 12.24 -3.11 8.23
C ALA A 66 12.05 -3.84 9.57
N LEU A 67 11.77 -3.12 10.66
CA LEU A 67 11.48 -3.70 11.97
C LEU A 67 10.14 -4.44 11.97
N VAL A 68 9.08 -3.82 11.44
CA VAL A 68 7.76 -4.46 11.29
C VAL A 68 7.90 -5.72 10.44
N PHE A 69 8.69 -5.66 9.36
CA PHE A 69 9.00 -6.80 8.50
C PHE A 69 9.74 -7.91 9.25
N ALA A 70 10.82 -7.59 9.96
CA ALA A 70 11.59 -8.56 10.73
C ALA A 70 10.72 -9.25 11.80
N ILE A 71 9.92 -8.45 12.51
CA ILE A 71 8.97 -8.93 13.52
C ILE A 71 7.91 -9.83 12.88
N TYR A 72 7.38 -9.45 11.71
CA TYR A 72 6.39 -10.24 10.99
C TYR A 72 6.98 -11.57 10.48
N ALA A 73 8.17 -11.53 9.88
CA ALA A 73 8.88 -12.71 9.37
C ALA A 73 9.17 -13.71 10.50
N VAL A 74 9.58 -13.23 11.67
CA VAL A 74 9.79 -14.08 12.86
C VAL A 74 8.46 -14.66 13.35
N ARG A 75 7.39 -13.85 13.41
CA ARG A 75 6.07 -14.30 13.87
C ARG A 75 5.36 -15.25 12.91
N ARG A 76 5.74 -15.27 11.63
CA ARG A 76 5.12 -16.09 10.58
C ARG A 76 6.08 -17.09 9.96
N ARG A 77 7.21 -17.39 10.63
CA ARG A 77 8.27 -18.26 10.12
C ARG A 77 7.77 -19.63 9.65
N ASP A 78 6.72 -20.15 10.30
CA ASP A 78 6.16 -21.48 9.98
C ASP A 78 5.20 -21.45 8.76
N ARG A 79 4.82 -20.25 8.27
CA ARG A 79 3.95 -20.06 7.10
C ARG A 79 4.64 -19.39 5.92
N LEU A 80 5.82 -18.81 6.10
CA LEU A 80 6.60 -18.25 4.98
C LEU A 80 7.46 -19.33 4.35
N GLU A 81 7.24 -19.57 3.05
CA GLU A 81 8.17 -20.35 2.25
C GLU A 81 9.54 -19.64 2.19
N ARG A 82 10.64 -20.40 2.21
CA ARG A 82 12.01 -19.84 2.14
C ARG A 82 12.19 -18.92 0.93
N SER A 83 11.58 -19.26 -0.20
CA SER A 83 11.53 -18.45 -1.42
C SER A 83 10.92 -17.06 -1.17
N SER A 84 9.84 -16.96 -0.39
CA SER A 84 9.18 -15.70 -0.06
C SER A 84 10.08 -14.79 0.77
N VAL A 85 10.90 -15.35 1.66
CA VAL A 85 11.89 -14.58 2.44
C VAL A 85 12.96 -13.98 1.53
N PHE A 86 13.48 -14.74 0.56
CA PHE A 86 14.45 -14.22 -0.42
C PHE A 86 13.86 -13.14 -1.31
N VAL A 87 12.62 -13.31 -1.80
CA VAL A 87 11.93 -12.30 -2.61
C VAL A 87 11.72 -11.04 -1.80
N LEU A 88 11.24 -11.14 -0.55
CA LEU A 88 11.05 -9.98 0.33
C LEU A 88 12.38 -9.28 0.65
N GLY A 89 13.47 -10.04 0.84
CA GLY A 89 14.82 -9.48 0.99
C GLY A 89 15.27 -8.71 -0.26
N GLY A 90 15.04 -9.26 -1.45
CA GLY A 90 15.29 -8.57 -2.72
C GLY A 90 14.45 -7.29 -2.87
N LEU A 91 13.17 -7.33 -2.53
CA LEU A 91 12.28 -6.16 -2.54
C LEU A 91 12.75 -5.09 -1.55
N ALA A 92 13.25 -5.48 -0.36
CA ALA A 92 13.81 -4.54 0.60
C ALA A 92 15.08 -3.84 0.05
N VAL A 93 15.94 -4.58 -0.64
CA VAL A 93 17.11 -4.01 -1.33
C VAL A 93 16.69 -3.05 -2.44
N ILE A 94 15.70 -3.43 -3.26
CA ILE A 94 15.15 -2.56 -4.31
C ILE A 94 14.55 -1.29 -3.68
N TYR A 95 13.77 -1.42 -2.61
CA TYR A 95 13.18 -0.28 -1.91
C TYR A 95 14.24 0.66 -1.34
N TYR A 96 15.30 0.10 -0.72
CA TYR A 96 16.44 0.88 -0.26
C TYR A 96 17.16 1.60 -1.41
N TRP A 97 17.39 0.91 -2.53
CA TRP A 97 18.02 1.49 -3.70
C TRP A 97 17.19 2.66 -4.27
N LEU A 98 15.86 2.49 -4.36
CA LEU A 98 14.95 3.55 -4.78
C LEU A 98 15.05 4.77 -3.84
N LEU A 99 14.98 4.57 -2.52
CA LEU A 99 15.11 5.65 -1.55
C LEU A 99 16.46 6.39 -1.65
N ARG A 100 17.56 5.67 -1.92
CA ARG A 100 18.91 6.21 -1.89
C ARG A 100 19.33 6.90 -3.20
N TYR A 101 18.88 6.39 -4.34
CA TYR A 101 19.38 6.78 -5.66
C TYR A 101 18.29 7.32 -6.59
N HIS A 102 17.04 6.87 -6.43
CA HIS A 102 15.91 7.36 -7.24
C HIS A 102 15.27 8.59 -6.60
N CYS A 103 15.01 8.54 -5.28
CA CYS A 103 14.37 9.63 -4.53
C CYS A 103 15.41 10.67 -4.06
N ARG A 104 15.50 11.77 -4.80
CA ARG A 104 16.33 12.94 -4.51
C ARG A 104 15.71 13.79 -3.41
N PHE A 105 14.39 13.96 -3.42
CA PHE A 105 13.70 14.83 -2.47
C PHE A 105 12.94 14.02 -1.41
N PRO A 106 12.77 14.56 -0.19
CA PRO A 106 12.01 13.87 0.85
C PRO A 106 10.56 13.58 0.47
N ALA A 107 9.93 14.45 -0.33
CA ALA A 107 8.57 14.23 -0.83
C ALA A 107 8.45 12.95 -1.67
N GLU A 108 9.41 12.69 -2.56
CA GLU A 108 9.44 11.49 -3.41
C GLU A 108 9.55 10.20 -2.57
N ARG A 109 10.20 10.27 -1.40
CA ARG A 109 10.28 9.13 -0.46
C ARG A 109 8.94 8.83 0.20
N LEU A 110 8.11 9.85 0.43
CA LEU A 110 6.75 9.67 0.95
C LEU A 110 5.86 9.01 -0.10
N HIS A 111 6.00 9.37 -1.37
CA HIS A 111 5.23 8.77 -2.47
C HIS A 111 5.42 7.24 -2.54
N LEU A 112 6.67 6.75 -2.34
CA LEU A 112 6.94 5.31 -2.26
C LEU A 112 6.12 4.59 -1.19
N PHE A 113 5.89 5.24 -0.05
CA PHE A 113 5.07 4.67 1.02
C PHE A 113 3.58 4.84 0.74
N GLU A 114 3.16 6.05 0.35
CA GLU A 114 1.76 6.43 0.15
C GLU A 114 1.09 5.56 -0.91
N TYR A 115 1.71 5.41 -2.07
CA TYR A 115 1.13 4.66 -3.18
C TYR A 115 1.21 3.14 -2.98
N GLY A 116 2.25 2.64 -2.30
CA GLY A 116 2.31 1.23 -1.88
C GLY A 116 1.20 0.89 -0.89
N LEU A 117 0.95 1.76 0.10
CA LEU A 117 -0.13 1.60 1.07
C LEU A 117 -1.50 1.76 0.41
N LEU A 118 -1.68 2.74 -0.47
CA LEU A 118 -2.91 2.96 -1.20
C LEU A 118 -3.28 1.73 -2.04
N ALA A 119 -2.33 1.16 -2.79
CA ALA A 119 -2.56 -0.04 -3.59
C ALA A 119 -3.00 -1.23 -2.72
N TYR A 120 -2.38 -1.43 -1.55
CA TYR A 120 -2.81 -2.44 -0.57
C TYR A 120 -4.24 -2.20 -0.06
N LEU A 121 -4.58 -0.97 0.32
CA LEU A 121 -5.91 -0.62 0.81
C LEU A 121 -6.99 -0.78 -0.26
N LEU A 122 -6.69 -0.39 -1.50
CA LEU A 122 -7.55 -0.62 -2.65
C LEU A 122 -7.76 -2.11 -2.90
N TYR A 123 -6.70 -2.92 -2.91
CA TYR A 123 -6.83 -4.38 -3.02
C TYR A 123 -7.73 -4.95 -1.92
N ARG A 124 -7.56 -4.50 -0.66
CA ARG A 124 -8.39 -4.94 0.47
C ARG A 124 -9.86 -4.57 0.33
N ALA A 125 -10.17 -3.45 -0.30
CA ALA A 125 -11.54 -3.05 -0.57
C ALA A 125 -12.10 -3.86 -1.76
N LEU A 126 -11.37 -3.90 -2.86
CA LEU A 126 -11.78 -4.52 -4.13
C LEU A 126 -11.96 -6.04 -4.03
N ARG A 127 -11.23 -6.74 -3.15
CA ARG A 127 -11.41 -8.19 -2.95
C ARG A 127 -12.78 -8.59 -2.39
N TYR A 128 -13.56 -7.64 -1.87
CA TYR A 128 -14.95 -7.90 -1.48
C TYR A 128 -15.91 -7.87 -2.68
N ASP A 129 -15.51 -7.22 -3.76
CA ASP A 129 -16.38 -6.96 -4.92
C ASP A 129 -15.93 -7.73 -6.18
N PHE A 130 -14.68 -8.19 -6.22
CA PHE A 130 -14.07 -8.83 -7.39
C PHE A 130 -13.21 -10.05 -7.02
N PRO A 131 -13.04 -11.01 -7.96
CA PRO A 131 -12.09 -12.10 -7.82
C PRO A 131 -10.67 -11.59 -7.54
N GLU A 132 -9.87 -12.39 -6.83
CA GLU A 132 -8.57 -11.96 -6.29
C GLU A 132 -7.65 -11.31 -7.35
N MET A 133 -7.43 -11.98 -8.49
CA MET A 133 -6.56 -11.44 -9.54
C MET A 133 -7.10 -10.12 -10.12
N LYS A 134 -8.43 -10.02 -10.28
CA LYS A 134 -9.06 -8.78 -10.75
C LYS A 134 -8.94 -7.67 -9.70
N ALA A 135 -9.01 -7.99 -8.41
CA ALA A 135 -8.77 -7.03 -7.33
C ALA A 135 -7.31 -6.52 -7.32
N TYR A 136 -6.33 -7.39 -7.59
CA TYR A 136 -4.93 -6.96 -7.78
C TYR A 136 -4.77 -6.03 -8.98
N SER A 137 -5.29 -6.42 -10.14
CA SER A 137 -5.21 -5.60 -11.37
C SER A 137 -5.90 -4.25 -11.21
N LEU A 138 -7.11 -4.23 -10.64
CA LEU A 138 -7.83 -2.97 -10.38
C LEU A 138 -7.12 -2.13 -9.32
N GLY A 139 -6.61 -2.73 -8.25
CA GLY A 139 -5.86 -2.03 -7.22
C GLY A 139 -4.62 -1.35 -7.79
N PHE A 140 -3.88 -2.05 -8.65
CA PHE A 140 -2.71 -1.51 -9.36
C PHE A 140 -3.08 -0.37 -10.31
N SER A 141 -4.10 -0.58 -11.16
CA SER A 141 -4.51 0.42 -12.15
C SER A 141 -5.06 1.68 -11.48
N ILE A 142 -5.91 1.54 -10.47
CA ILE A 142 -6.51 2.70 -9.78
C ILE A 142 -5.44 3.49 -9.02
N SER A 143 -4.55 2.83 -8.27
CA SER A 143 -3.47 3.53 -7.56
C SER A 143 -2.50 4.23 -8.51
N SER A 144 -2.14 3.59 -9.64
CA SER A 144 -1.28 4.18 -10.67
C SER A 144 -1.92 5.39 -11.36
N LEU A 145 -3.20 5.28 -11.75
CA LEU A 145 -3.96 6.39 -12.33
C LEU A 145 -4.16 7.52 -11.34
N PHE A 146 -4.37 7.20 -10.05
CA PHE A 146 -4.42 8.20 -9.00
C PHE A 146 -3.06 8.89 -8.81
N GLY A 147 -1.96 8.18 -9.01
CA GLY A 147 -0.61 8.75 -9.00
C GLY A 147 -0.35 9.70 -10.15
N LEU A 148 -0.91 9.42 -11.34
CA LEU A 148 -0.88 10.35 -12.45
C LEU A 148 -1.77 11.57 -12.18
N LEU A 149 -2.96 11.37 -11.62
CA LEU A 149 -3.86 12.45 -11.25
C LEU A 149 -3.22 13.39 -10.22
N ASP A 150 -2.50 12.84 -9.25
CA ASP A 150 -1.77 13.60 -8.24
C ASP A 150 -0.76 14.55 -8.87
N GLU A 151 0.07 14.07 -9.79
CA GLU A 151 1.02 14.89 -10.53
C GLU A 151 0.32 15.94 -11.42
N ILE A 152 -0.81 15.59 -12.04
CA ILE A 152 -1.62 16.55 -12.79
C ILE A 152 -2.13 17.67 -11.86
N ILE A 153 -2.59 17.35 -10.65
CA ILE A 153 -3.02 18.36 -9.67
C ILE A 153 -1.83 19.21 -9.22
N GLN A 154 -0.68 18.57 -8.96
CA GLN A 154 0.56 19.26 -8.59
C GLN A 154 1.00 20.27 -9.66
N HIS A 155 0.77 19.99 -10.94
CA HIS A 155 1.04 20.93 -12.04
C HIS A 155 0.37 22.29 -11.85
N PHE A 156 -0.83 22.32 -11.25
CA PHE A 156 -1.59 23.54 -11.01
C PHE A 156 -1.26 24.22 -9.67
N LEU A 157 -0.43 23.61 -8.82
CA LEU A 157 -0.03 24.18 -7.55
C LEU A 157 1.24 25.04 -7.72
N PRO A 158 1.25 26.29 -7.22
CA PRO A 158 2.35 27.24 -7.46
C PRO A 158 3.66 26.85 -6.78
N ASN A 159 3.60 25.94 -5.80
CA ASN A 159 4.74 25.46 -5.02
C ASN A 159 5.18 24.04 -5.40
N ARG A 160 4.68 23.51 -6.52
CA ARG A 160 4.97 22.16 -7.04
C ARG A 160 5.19 22.22 -8.55
N VAL A 161 5.78 21.15 -9.07
CA VAL A 161 6.04 20.98 -10.49
C VAL A 161 5.67 19.55 -10.84
N PHE A 162 4.97 19.36 -11.95
CA PHE A 162 4.71 18.03 -12.50
C PHE A 162 6.03 17.33 -12.83
N GLU A 163 6.24 16.11 -12.32
CA GLU A 163 7.44 15.35 -12.64
C GLU A 163 7.14 13.90 -13.07
N TRP A 164 7.58 13.52 -14.28
CA TRP A 164 7.41 12.15 -14.77
C TRP A 164 8.10 11.09 -13.90
N ARG A 165 9.17 11.47 -13.17
CA ARG A 165 9.82 10.61 -12.19
C ARG A 165 8.87 10.26 -11.04
N ASP A 166 8.01 11.19 -10.63
CA ASP A 166 7.09 10.98 -9.52
C ASP A 166 5.92 10.09 -9.97
N VAL A 167 5.42 10.25 -11.20
CA VAL A 167 4.50 9.27 -11.83
C VAL A 167 5.11 7.87 -11.81
N ALA A 168 6.36 7.72 -12.26
CA ALA A 168 7.04 6.42 -12.26
C ALA A 168 7.22 5.86 -10.85
N THR A 169 7.56 6.72 -9.88
CA THR A 169 7.70 6.35 -8.46
C THR A 169 6.37 5.83 -7.91
N ASN A 170 5.26 6.50 -8.19
CA ASN A 170 3.91 6.12 -7.76
C ASN A 170 3.49 4.76 -8.33
N VAL A 171 3.81 4.49 -9.60
CA VAL A 171 3.55 3.20 -10.26
C VAL A 171 4.40 2.09 -9.64
N ILE A 172 5.70 2.32 -9.46
CA ILE A 172 6.62 1.35 -8.84
C ILE A 172 6.19 1.04 -7.41
N ALA A 173 5.85 2.07 -6.62
CA ALA A 173 5.34 1.94 -5.27
C ALA A 173 4.08 1.06 -5.20
N SER A 174 3.12 1.31 -6.10
CA SER A 174 1.88 0.55 -6.21
C SER A 174 2.15 -0.93 -6.50
N ALA A 175 3.07 -1.23 -7.44
CA ALA A 175 3.47 -2.59 -7.75
C ALA A 175 4.14 -3.27 -6.54
N LEU A 176 5.11 -2.60 -5.90
CA LEU A 176 5.82 -3.13 -4.73
C LEU A 176 4.85 -3.44 -3.58
N GLY A 177 3.93 -2.52 -3.29
CA GLY A 177 2.91 -2.72 -2.25
C GLY A 177 2.03 -3.95 -2.50
N LEU A 178 1.63 -4.19 -3.75
CA LEU A 178 0.83 -5.36 -4.12
C LEU A 178 1.63 -6.67 -4.14
N VAL A 179 2.89 -6.65 -4.58
CA VAL A 179 3.76 -7.83 -4.50
C VAL A 179 3.99 -8.21 -3.03
N ILE A 180 4.27 -7.24 -2.16
CA ILE A 180 4.36 -7.47 -0.71
C ILE A 180 3.04 -8.05 -0.21
N THR A 181 1.90 -7.45 -0.58
CA THR A 181 0.57 -7.94 -0.18
C THR A 181 0.37 -9.40 -0.57
N TRP A 182 0.69 -9.77 -1.81
CA TRP A 182 0.57 -11.14 -2.30
C TRP A 182 1.46 -12.12 -1.53
N LEU A 183 2.70 -11.75 -1.25
CA LEU A 183 3.62 -12.59 -0.48
C LEU A 183 3.16 -12.78 0.97
N LEU A 184 2.60 -11.74 1.60
CA LEU A 184 2.20 -11.79 3.00
C LEU A 184 0.82 -12.44 3.24
N PHE A 185 -0.07 -12.36 2.26
CA PHE A 185 -1.47 -12.81 2.36
C PHE A 185 -1.85 -13.93 1.39
N ARG A 186 -0.86 -14.67 0.87
CA ARG A 186 -1.05 -16.00 0.27
C ARG A 186 -1.76 -16.91 1.28
N GLU A 187 -3.08 -16.86 1.33
CA GLU A 187 -3.87 -17.92 1.93
C GLU A 187 -3.89 -19.04 0.90
N THR A 188 -3.22 -20.15 1.26
CA THR A 188 -3.33 -21.44 0.60
C THR A 188 -4.77 -21.67 0.19
N SER A 189 -5.00 -21.79 -1.12
CA SER A 189 -6.25 -22.26 -1.69
C SER A 189 -6.77 -23.38 -0.82
N ARG A 190 -7.90 -23.18 -0.12
CA ARG A 190 -8.60 -24.33 0.45
C ARG A 190 -8.88 -25.25 -0.74
N PRO A 191 -8.50 -26.54 -0.69
CA PRO A 191 -8.95 -27.46 -1.71
C PRO A 191 -10.47 -27.33 -1.72
N VAL A 192 -11.03 -27.00 -2.89
CA VAL A 192 -12.45 -27.18 -3.14
C VAL A 192 -12.63 -28.68 -2.91
N THR A 193 -13.14 -29.05 -1.74
CA THR A 193 -13.67 -30.39 -1.52
C THR A 193 -14.76 -30.51 -2.55
N SER A 194 -14.45 -31.19 -3.65
CA SER A 194 -15.43 -31.75 -4.56
C SER A 194 -16.40 -32.52 -3.67
N SER A 195 -17.55 -31.92 -3.41
CA SER A 195 -18.67 -32.66 -2.87
C SER A 195 -18.95 -33.75 -3.90
N GLU A 196 -18.58 -34.96 -3.50
CA GLU A 196 -19.10 -36.24 -3.97
C GLU A 196 -20.47 -36.07 -4.61
N THR A 197 -20.51 -36.08 -5.94
CA THR A 197 -21.69 -36.58 -6.65
C THR A 197 -21.63 -38.09 -6.54
N THR A 198 -21.96 -38.60 -5.36
CA THR A 198 -22.29 -40.01 -5.17
C THR A 198 -23.78 -40.16 -5.50
N ILE A 199 -24.01 -40.69 -6.71
CA ILE A 199 -25.21 -41.38 -7.23
C ILE A 199 -26.43 -40.50 -7.51
#